data_AF-A0A7V5ZE76-F1
#
_entry.id   AF-A0A7V5ZE76-F1
#
_cell.length_a   1.000
_cell.length_b   1.000
_cell.length_c   1.000
_cell.angle_alpha   90.00
_cell.angle_beta   90.00
_cell.angle_gamma   90.00
#
_symmetry.space_group_name_H-M   'P 1'
#
loop_
_entity.id
_entity.type
_entity.pdbx_description
1 polymer ?
#
loop_
_entity_poly.entity_id
_entity_poly.type
_entity_poly.pdbx_seq_one_letter_code
_entity_poly.pdbx_strand_id
1 'polypeptide(L)' 'AIAAGADGIIVEVHPQPERALKDGAQSLRFEAFEQMMERLRALAPAVGRSL' A
#
# COMPACT_ATOMS: atom_id res chain seq x y z
N ALA A 1 -5.96 -0.27 8.52
CA ALA A 1 -4.89 0.55 9.12
C ALA A 1 -5.32 2.01 9.28
N ILE A 2 -5.41 2.80 8.20
CA ILE A 2 -5.79 4.23 8.30
C ILE A 2 -7.18 4.46 8.94
N ALA A 3 -8.20 3.68 8.57
CA ALA A 3 -9.53 3.75 9.18
C ALA A 3 -9.55 3.36 10.66
N ALA A 4 -8.56 2.57 11.10
CA ALA A 4 -8.39 2.19 12.50
C ALA A 4 -7.51 3.21 13.27
N GLY A 5 -7.08 4.30 12.62
CA GLY A 5 -6.29 5.36 13.24
C GLY A 5 -4.76 5.19 13.15
N ALA A 6 -4.23 4.21 12.42
CA ALA A 6 -2.78 4.07 12.25
C ALA A 6 -2.17 5.29 11.53
N ASP A 7 -1.00 5.74 11.97
CA ASP A 7 -0.31 6.90 11.39
C ASP A 7 0.45 6.57 10.10
N GLY A 8 0.78 5.29 9.90
CA GLY A 8 1.48 4.82 8.71
C GLY A 8 1.39 3.31 8.53
N ILE A 9 1.83 2.87 7.36
CA ILE A 9 2.02 1.46 7.01
C ILE A 9 3.34 1.33 6.26
N ILE A 10 3.96 0.15 6.36
CA ILE A 10 5.11 -0.23 5.54
C ILE A 10 4.62 -1.30 4.56
N VAL A 11 4.94 -1.12 3.29
CA VAL A 11 4.51 -2.02 2.21
C VAL A 11 5.72 -2.35 1.35
N GLU A 12 5.95 -3.64 1.12
CA GLU A 12 6.98 -4.12 0.21
C GLU A 12 6.44 -4.15 -1.23
N VAL A 13 7.26 -3.68 -2.17
CA VAL A 13 6.86 -3.56 -3.57
C VAL A 13 7.98 -4.09 -4.45
N HIS A 14 7.64 -4.94 -5.42
CA HIS A 14 8.59 -5.52 -6.36
C HIS A 14 7.96 -5.61 -7.76
N PRO A 15 8.67 -5.26 -8.85
CA PRO A 15 8.11 -5.30 -10.21
C PRO A 15 7.75 -6.73 -10.66
N GLN A 16 8.51 -7.72 -10.18
CA GLN A 16 8.31 -9.15 -10.49
C GLN A 16 8.35 -9.96 -9.19
N PRO A 17 7.29 -9.94 -8.35
CA PRO A 17 7.32 -10.55 -7.02
C PRO A 17 7.73 -12.03 -7.06
N GLU A 18 7.34 -12.77 -8.11
CA GLU A 18 7.72 -14.17 -8.34
C GLU A 18 9.22 -14.40 -8.53
N ARG A 19 10.01 -13.35 -8.81
CA ARG A 19 11.47 -13.40 -8.95
C ARG A 19 12.21 -12.75 -7.78
N ALA A 20 11.49 -12.28 -6.76
CA ALA A 20 12.11 -11.65 -5.61
C ALA A 20 12.99 -12.66 -4.86
N LEU A 21 14.20 -12.23 -4.49
CA LEU A 21 15.16 -13.07 -3.75
C LEU A 21 14.68 -13.38 -2.32
N LYS A 22 13.79 -12.54 -1.79
CA LYS A 22 13.14 -12.64 -0.49
C LYS A 22 11.71 -12.14 -0.61
N ASP A 23 10.80 -12.80 0.09
CA ASP A 23 9.47 -12.28 0.40
C ASP A 23 8.58 -11.86 -0.78
N GLY A 24 8.81 -12.45 -1.95
CA GLY A 24 8.03 -12.17 -3.16
C GLY A 24 6.52 -12.38 -3.03
N ALA A 25 6.07 -13.40 -2.29
CA ALA A 25 4.65 -13.70 -2.17
C ALA A 25 3.83 -12.60 -1.48
N GLN A 26 4.46 -11.76 -0.63
CA GLN A 26 3.80 -10.65 0.08
C GLN A 26 4.09 -9.27 -0.53
N SER A 27 4.98 -9.20 -1.54
CA SER A 27 5.30 -7.97 -2.23
C SER A 27 4.24 -7.61 -3.27
N LEU A 28 3.80 -6.36 -3.28
CA LEU A 28 2.89 -5.86 -4.32
C LEU A 28 3.65 -5.60 -5.64
N ARG A 29 2.94 -5.75 -6.75
CA ARG A 29 3.36 -5.14 -8.03
C ARG A 29 3.09 -3.64 -8.03
N PHE A 30 3.73 -2.90 -8.93
CA PHE A 30 3.58 -1.44 -9.02
C PHE A 30 2.13 -1.03 -9.28
N GLU A 31 1.42 -1.73 -10.14
CA GLU A 31 0.02 -1.42 -10.48
C GLU A 31 -0.90 -1.61 -9.27
N ALA A 32 -0.65 -2.63 -8.45
CA ALA A 32 -1.39 -2.87 -7.22
C ALA A 32 -1.07 -1.82 -6.16
N PHE A 33 0.18 -1.38 -6.07
CA PHE A 33 0.59 -0.29 -5.17
C PHE A 33 -0.05 1.05 -5.59
N GLU A 34 -0.08 1.37 -6.87
CA GLU A 34 -0.76 2.57 -7.39
C GLU A 34 -2.25 2.56 -7.03
N GLN A 35 -2.95 1.44 -7.30
CA GLN A 35 -4.36 1.29 -6.95
C GLN A 35 -4.60 1.41 -5.43
N MET A 36 -3.69 0.90 -4.60
CA MET A 36 -3.76 1.06 -3.15
C MET A 36 -3.64 2.55 -2.77
N MET A 37 -2.69 3.28 -3.34
CA MET A 37 -2.49 4.70 -3.08
C MET A 37 -3.68 5.55 -3.53
N GLU A 38 -4.29 5.25 -4.68
CA GLU A 38 -5.52 5.90 -5.13
C GLU A 38 -6.67 5.74 -4.12
N ARG A 39 -6.89 4.50 -3.64
CA ARG A 39 -7.91 4.22 -2.62
C ARG A 39 -7.61 4.95 -1.31
N LEU A 40 -6.34 4.98 -0.89
CA LEU A 40 -5.95 5.70 0.33
C LEU A 40 -6.16 7.21 0.18
N ARG A 41 -5.86 7.81 -0.98
CA ARG A 41 -6.12 9.24 -1.26
C ARG A 41 -7.60 9.58 -1.19
N ALA A 42 -8.47 8.69 -1.65
CA ALA A 42 -9.91 8.86 -1.51
C ALA A 42 -10.39 8.71 -0.05
N LEU A 43 -9.78 7.79 0.72
CA LEU A 43 -10.22 7.47 2.08
C LEU A 43 -9.68 8.44 3.15
N ALA A 44 -8.45 8.95 3.01
CA ALA A 44 -7.80 9.78 4.03
C ALA A 44 -8.67 10.96 4.49
N PRO A 45 -9.26 11.77 3.59
CA PRO A 45 -10.11 12.89 3.99
C PRO A 45 -11.36 12.45 4.76
N ALA A 46 -11.94 11.30 4.40
CA ALA A 46 -13.14 10.77 5.05
C ALA A 46 -12.90 10.38 6.53
N VAL A 47 -11.64 10.15 6.90
CA VAL A 47 -11.23 9.85 8.29
C VAL A 47 -10.45 11.01 8.92
N GLY A 48 -10.53 12.21 8.35
CA GLY A 48 -9.89 13.42 8.89
C GLY A 48 -8.36 13.41 8.78
N ARG A 49 -7.80 12.69 7.82
CA ARG A 49 -6.35 12.56 7.57
C ARG A 49 -5.98 13.10 6.19
N SER A 50 -4.72 13.46 6.00
CA SER A 50 -4.11 13.77 4.70
C SER A 50 -2.99 12.78 4.39
N LEU A 51 -2.74 12.55 3.10
CA LEU A 51 -1.60 11.76 2.61
C LEU A 51 -0.50 12.66 2.06
#